data_AF-A0A699Y5N7-F1
#
_entry.id   AF-A0A699Y5N7-F1
#
_cell.length_a   1.000
_cell.length_b   1.000
_cell.length_c   1.000
_cell.angle_alpha   90.00
_cell.angle_beta   90.00
_cell.angle_gamma   90.00
#
_symmetry.space_group_name_H-M   'P 1'
#
loop_
_entity.id
_entity.type
_entity.pdbx_description
1 polymer ?
#
loop_
_entity_poly.entity_id
_entity_poly.type
_entity_poly.pdbx_seq_one_letter_code
_entity_poly.pdbx_strand_id
1 'polypeptide(L)'
;MVLRKPFLVEDMHPSRGNAVGARYTYMIGVANELADRHIPEVPKRNDTRAGPYGRRADQVGGFFFVHKDDLKRMSKGWLKYTEDVRADDQAYRLSGDVYAIHPGDKPWISEMYGYAFGAAKADVWHDWDGDSMIYPQYEPRAIPKLMHYGLLFEIPGTSYKFDKHWHYGFDVKRCPPWDLAGHSTSAGIFKPPPRPSTLTNRANPTQYYRDLLSIDTAATLNAAFCDYHLEHCSPSQQLYDVCSEALNLYQEVQDAVEELEKEFKCRDWEARCADWVKAGECNNNRDFMEANCAKSCNKCSNLTTEVPRNRPLQALATLAAMKVALAGGATVVAQ
;
A
#
# COMPACT_ATOMS: atom_id res chain seq x y z
N MET A 1 -2.73 2.44 -5.61
CA MET A 1 -2.41 2.33 -4.17
C MET A 1 -3.69 2.48 -3.39
N VAL A 2 -3.88 1.74 -2.30
CA VAL A 2 -5.04 1.93 -1.40
C VAL A 2 -4.54 2.48 -0.07
N LEU A 3 -5.00 3.67 0.30
CA LEU A 3 -4.72 4.27 1.60
C LEU A 3 -5.71 3.71 2.63
N ARG A 4 -5.20 2.96 3.62
CA ARG A 4 -6.01 2.33 4.66
C ARG A 4 -6.13 3.19 5.91
N LYS A 5 -5.07 3.94 6.24
CA LYS A 5 -4.99 4.80 7.41
C LYS A 5 -4.28 6.11 7.08
N PRO A 6 -4.54 7.20 7.84
CA PRO A 6 -3.86 8.48 7.61
C PRO A 6 -2.32 8.37 7.67
N PHE A 7 -1.68 9.06 6.75
CA PHE A 7 -0.25 9.36 6.78
C PHE A 7 -0.05 10.73 7.40
N LEU A 8 0.31 10.76 8.69
CA LEU A 8 0.53 11.99 9.43
C LEU A 8 2.01 12.31 9.46
N VAL A 9 2.35 13.57 9.18
CA VAL A 9 3.75 14.05 9.18
C VAL A 9 4.34 13.94 10.58
N GLU A 10 3.49 14.13 11.58
CA GLU A 10 3.79 14.04 13.00
C GLU A 10 4.23 12.64 13.43
N ASP A 11 3.76 11.59 12.74
CA ASP A 11 4.15 10.20 13.04
C ASP A 11 5.48 9.82 12.36
N MET A 12 5.76 10.42 11.20
CA MET A 12 6.92 10.05 10.39
C MET A 12 8.17 10.87 10.73
N HIS A 13 7.99 12.03 11.38
CA HIS A 13 9.08 12.92 11.82
C HIS A 13 10.13 13.30 10.74
N PRO A 14 9.73 13.65 9.50
CA PRO A 14 10.70 14.15 8.51
C PRO A 14 11.28 15.49 8.96
N SER A 15 12.52 15.76 8.56
CA SER A 15 13.16 17.06 8.82
C SER A 15 13.96 17.52 7.60
N ARG A 16 14.43 18.77 7.63
CA ARG A 16 15.26 19.30 6.55
C ARG A 16 16.56 18.48 6.46
N GLY A 17 16.89 18.01 5.26
CA GLY A 17 18.02 17.12 4.99
C GLY A 17 17.75 15.65 5.31
N ASN A 18 16.60 15.31 5.89
CA ASN A 18 16.27 13.95 6.31
C ASN A 18 14.80 13.61 6.00
N ALA A 19 14.59 13.03 4.84
CA ALA A 19 13.31 12.53 4.37
C ALA A 19 12.96 11.17 4.97
N VAL A 20 11.73 10.73 4.75
CA VAL A 20 11.28 9.38 5.10
C VAL A 20 10.67 8.73 3.88
N GLY A 21 10.97 7.46 3.63
CA GLY A 21 10.35 6.72 2.55
C GLY A 21 10.29 5.23 2.83
N ALA A 22 9.50 4.50 2.05
CA ALA A 22 9.38 3.07 2.29
C ALA A 22 10.67 2.32 1.94
N ARG A 23 10.89 1.18 2.60
CA ARG A 23 12.04 0.30 2.40
C ARG A 23 11.93 -0.46 1.07
N TYR A 24 12.91 -0.25 0.18
CA TYR A 24 12.95 -0.83 -1.17
C TYR A 24 14.29 -1.54 -1.46
N THR A 25 14.52 -2.67 -0.78
CA THR A 25 15.82 -3.38 -0.80
C THR A 25 16.21 -4.00 -2.13
N TYR A 26 15.26 -4.19 -3.06
CA TYR A 26 15.56 -4.69 -4.39
C TYR A 26 16.28 -3.66 -5.27
N MET A 27 16.33 -2.38 -4.87
CA MET A 27 17.11 -1.34 -5.55
C MET A 27 18.62 -1.52 -5.29
N ILE A 28 19.22 -2.58 -5.84
CA ILE A 28 20.63 -2.94 -5.58
C ILE A 28 21.63 -1.97 -6.25
N GLY A 29 21.16 -1.21 -7.24
CA GLY A 29 21.94 -0.26 -8.04
C GLY A 29 22.55 0.90 -7.25
N VAL A 30 22.07 1.14 -6.02
CA VAL A 30 22.57 2.23 -5.16
C VAL A 30 23.99 1.97 -4.62
N ALA A 31 24.46 0.72 -4.68
CA ALA A 31 25.72 0.28 -4.09
C ALA A 31 26.63 -0.48 -5.07
N ASN A 32 26.32 -0.44 -6.37
CA ASN A 32 27.10 -1.09 -7.41
C ASN A 32 27.53 -0.10 -8.51
N GLU A 33 28.01 -0.64 -9.63
CA GLU A 33 28.45 0.12 -10.80
C GLU A 33 27.44 1.16 -11.30
N LEU A 34 26.13 0.95 -11.11
CA LEU A 34 25.11 1.91 -11.54
C LEU A 34 25.27 3.24 -10.80
N ALA A 35 25.36 3.22 -9.47
CA ALA A 35 25.61 4.44 -8.70
C ALA A 35 26.99 5.04 -9.00
N ASP A 36 28.03 4.20 -9.20
CA ASP A 36 29.37 4.68 -9.57
C ASP A 36 29.37 5.40 -10.94
N ARG A 37 28.49 5.02 -11.88
CA ARG A 37 28.33 5.66 -13.19
C ARG A 37 27.54 6.95 -13.14
N HIS A 38 26.45 6.99 -12.37
CA HIS A 38 25.49 8.09 -12.41
C HIS A 38 25.73 9.19 -11.37
N ILE A 39 26.35 8.86 -10.22
CA ILE A 39 26.67 9.81 -9.15
C ILE A 39 28.09 9.58 -8.57
N PRO A 40 29.14 9.50 -9.41
CA PRO A 40 30.52 9.23 -8.96
C PRO A 40 31.04 10.22 -7.91
N GLU A 41 30.52 11.44 -7.92
CA GLU A 41 30.88 12.52 -7.02
C GLU A 41 30.25 12.43 -5.63
N VAL A 42 29.17 11.64 -5.45
CA VAL A 42 28.53 11.46 -4.14
C VAL A 42 29.31 10.40 -3.37
N PRO A 43 29.95 10.72 -2.22
CA PRO A 43 30.77 9.76 -1.48
C PRO A 43 30.00 8.49 -1.09
N LYS A 44 30.70 7.35 -1.03
CA LYS A 44 30.14 6.11 -0.48
C LYS A 44 29.90 6.30 1.03
N ARG A 45 28.74 5.84 1.49
CA ARG A 45 28.29 5.98 2.88
C ARG A 45 28.90 4.89 3.77
N ASN A 46 29.26 5.27 4.99
CA ASN A 46 29.92 4.42 5.99
C ASN A 46 28.92 3.96 7.08
N ASP A 47 27.73 3.52 6.67
CA ASP A 47 26.64 3.13 7.55
C ASP A 47 25.66 2.18 6.81
N THR A 48 24.67 1.67 7.54
CA THR A 48 23.59 0.81 7.01
C THR A 48 22.19 1.40 7.23
N ARG A 49 22.07 2.73 7.39
CA ARG A 49 20.82 3.38 7.85
C ARG A 49 19.63 3.16 6.92
N ALA A 50 19.84 3.22 5.61
CA ALA A 50 18.80 3.04 4.59
C ALA A 50 19.36 2.31 3.36
N GLY A 51 20.05 1.20 3.61
CA GLY A 51 20.63 0.35 2.57
C GLY A 51 21.95 -0.29 3.01
N PRO A 52 22.64 -1.00 2.11
CA PRO A 52 23.89 -1.68 2.43
C PRO A 52 25.04 -0.69 2.68
N TYR A 53 26.06 -1.17 3.40
CA TYR A 53 27.32 -0.46 3.59
C TYR A 53 27.97 -0.13 2.23
N GLY A 54 28.53 1.07 2.09
CA GLY A 54 29.21 1.50 0.87
C GLY A 54 28.29 1.97 -0.26
N ARG A 55 26.97 2.04 -0.02
CA ARG A 55 26.02 2.67 -0.97
C ARG A 55 26.32 4.16 -1.18
N ARG A 56 25.99 4.70 -2.35
CA ARG A 56 26.02 6.15 -2.61
C ARG A 56 24.66 6.81 -2.45
N ALA A 57 23.58 6.06 -2.62
CA ALA A 57 22.21 6.51 -2.42
C ALA A 57 21.41 5.54 -1.53
N ASP A 58 20.25 5.97 -1.04
CA ASP A 58 19.40 5.16 -0.15
C ASP A 58 18.45 4.25 -0.93
N GLN A 59 18.16 3.08 -0.38
CA GLN A 59 17.20 2.09 -0.91
C GLN A 59 15.76 2.42 -0.51
N VAL A 60 15.23 3.51 -1.06
CA VAL A 60 13.92 4.08 -0.70
C VAL A 60 13.00 4.26 -1.91
N GLY A 61 11.69 4.15 -1.67
CA GLY A 61 10.67 4.25 -2.70
C GLY A 61 9.24 4.30 -2.16
N GLY A 62 8.26 4.18 -3.05
CA GLY A 62 6.84 4.02 -2.71
C GLY A 62 6.15 5.30 -2.25
N PHE A 63 6.40 5.72 -1.02
CA PHE A 63 5.93 7.00 -0.48
C PHE A 63 7.13 7.82 0.03
N PHE A 64 6.97 9.14 0.05
CA PHE A 64 8.01 10.03 0.53
C PHE A 64 7.45 11.16 1.38
N PHE A 65 8.06 11.41 2.52
CA PHE A 65 7.91 12.62 3.29
C PHE A 65 9.19 13.43 3.16
N VAL A 66 9.11 14.50 2.37
CA VAL A 66 10.27 15.34 2.03
C VAL A 66 9.96 16.78 2.39
N HIS A 67 10.87 17.45 3.08
CA HIS A 67 10.73 18.88 3.33
C HIS A 67 10.70 19.63 1.99
N LYS A 68 9.77 20.59 1.83
CA LYS A 68 9.51 21.28 0.55
C LYS A 68 10.77 21.84 -0.13
N ASP A 69 11.71 22.36 0.65
CA ASP A 69 12.94 22.95 0.12
C ASP A 69 13.93 21.88 -0.37
N ASP A 70 13.96 20.71 0.28
CA ASP A 70 14.79 19.59 -0.15
C ASP A 70 14.23 19.01 -1.45
N LEU A 71 12.89 18.86 -1.53
CA LEU A 71 12.21 18.45 -2.75
C LEU A 71 12.54 19.39 -3.92
N LYS A 72 12.56 20.71 -3.69
CA LYS A 72 12.99 21.69 -4.70
C LYS A 72 14.45 21.55 -5.11
N ARG A 73 15.36 21.23 -4.18
CA ARG A 73 16.79 21.02 -4.51
C ARG A 73 16.98 19.78 -5.37
N MET A 74 16.27 18.69 -5.07
CA MET A 74 16.46 17.41 -5.75
C MET A 74 15.61 17.22 -7.01
N SER A 75 14.53 17.98 -7.22
CA SER A 75 13.55 17.72 -8.30
C SER A 75 14.14 17.70 -9.71
N LYS A 76 15.09 18.60 -10.01
CA LYS A 76 15.80 18.58 -11.30
C LYS A 76 16.69 17.34 -11.44
N GLY A 77 17.35 16.95 -10.35
CA GLY A 77 18.14 15.73 -10.29
C GLY A 77 17.28 14.49 -10.48
N TRP A 78 16.09 14.47 -9.87
CA TRP A 78 15.16 13.34 -9.98
C TRP A 78 14.88 13.01 -11.45
N LEU A 79 14.33 13.96 -12.21
CA LEU A 79 14.02 13.73 -13.63
C LEU A 79 15.26 13.33 -14.44
N LYS A 80 16.36 14.08 -14.28
CA LYS A 80 17.61 13.83 -15.00
C LYS A 80 18.11 12.39 -14.78
N TYR A 81 18.25 11.98 -13.53
CA TYR A 81 18.78 10.66 -13.20
C TYR A 81 17.80 9.53 -13.56
N THR A 82 16.48 9.80 -13.58
CA THR A 82 15.50 8.86 -14.14
C THR A 82 15.77 8.60 -15.62
N GLU A 83 16.00 9.65 -16.40
CA GLU A 83 16.29 9.54 -17.84
C GLU A 83 17.64 8.84 -18.07
N ASP A 84 18.68 9.21 -17.32
CA ASP A 84 20.01 8.62 -17.44
C ASP A 84 20.00 7.11 -17.14
N VAL A 85 19.38 6.69 -16.03
CA VAL A 85 19.28 5.27 -15.67
C VAL A 85 18.43 4.50 -16.68
N ARG A 86 17.36 5.12 -17.21
CA ARG A 86 16.52 4.50 -18.24
C ARG A 86 17.23 4.37 -19.59
N ALA A 87 18.22 5.21 -19.86
CA ALA A 87 19.03 5.18 -21.08
C ALA A 87 20.29 4.31 -20.94
N ASP A 88 20.72 3.98 -19.72
CA ASP A 88 21.92 3.18 -19.47
C ASP A 88 21.72 1.72 -19.91
N ASP A 89 22.54 1.30 -20.87
CA ASP A 89 22.53 -0.01 -21.50
C ASP A 89 22.89 -1.15 -20.55
N GLN A 90 23.46 -0.84 -19.39
CA GLN A 90 23.81 -1.79 -18.33
C GLN A 90 22.80 -1.79 -17.17
N ALA A 91 21.80 -0.91 -17.17
CA ALA A 91 20.87 -0.79 -16.05
C ALA A 91 20.02 -2.04 -15.84
N TYR A 92 19.73 -2.82 -16.90
CA TYR A 92 18.99 -4.08 -16.80
C TYR A 92 19.64 -5.05 -15.78
N ARG A 93 20.97 -5.25 -15.84
CA ARG A 93 21.68 -6.16 -14.93
C ARG A 93 22.04 -5.54 -13.58
N LEU A 94 22.03 -4.21 -13.47
CA LEU A 94 22.50 -3.49 -12.28
C LEU A 94 21.39 -2.96 -11.37
N SER A 95 20.18 -2.82 -11.88
CA SER A 95 19.07 -2.17 -11.18
C SER A 95 18.35 -3.07 -10.15
N GLY A 96 18.41 -4.39 -10.29
CA GLY A 96 17.57 -5.30 -9.50
C GLY A 96 16.09 -5.27 -9.89
N ASP A 97 15.77 -4.71 -11.07
CA ASP A 97 14.45 -4.83 -11.67
C ASP A 97 14.22 -6.26 -12.17
N VAL A 98 13.15 -6.90 -11.71
CA VAL A 98 12.81 -8.27 -12.09
C VAL A 98 12.18 -8.38 -13.49
N TYR A 99 11.79 -7.25 -14.09
CA TYR A 99 11.16 -7.19 -15.40
C TYR A 99 12.09 -6.66 -16.51
N ALA A 100 13.26 -6.16 -16.16
CA ALA A 100 14.27 -5.69 -17.10
C ALA A 100 15.58 -6.44 -16.85
N ILE A 101 15.66 -7.67 -17.35
CA ILE A 101 16.73 -8.63 -17.03
C ILE A 101 17.56 -9.04 -18.26
N HIS A 102 17.25 -8.52 -19.43
CA HIS A 102 17.96 -8.79 -20.68
C HIS A 102 18.62 -7.52 -21.27
N PRO A 103 19.72 -7.66 -22.03
CA PRO A 103 20.33 -6.54 -22.73
C PRO A 103 19.33 -5.77 -23.59
N GLY A 104 19.30 -4.44 -23.45
CA GLY A 104 18.37 -3.56 -24.15
C GLY A 104 17.05 -3.29 -23.40
N ASP A 105 16.73 -4.07 -22.36
CA ASP A 105 15.61 -3.77 -21.49
C ASP A 105 15.83 -2.45 -20.74
N LYS A 106 14.75 -1.69 -20.55
CA LYS A 106 14.76 -0.43 -19.81
C LYS A 106 14.10 -0.64 -18.46
N PRO A 107 14.81 -0.50 -17.32
CA PRO A 107 14.22 -0.71 -16.00
C PRO A 107 12.98 0.16 -15.78
N TRP A 108 11.91 -0.47 -15.31
CA TRP A 108 10.67 0.17 -14.86
C TRP A 108 10.91 1.02 -13.62
N ILE A 109 11.84 0.58 -12.77
CA ILE A 109 12.20 1.26 -11.52
C ILE A 109 13.20 2.41 -11.71
N SER A 110 13.45 2.86 -12.95
CA SER A 110 14.36 3.98 -13.24
C SER A 110 13.94 5.27 -12.53
N GLU A 111 12.63 5.50 -12.35
CA GLU A 111 12.13 6.66 -11.61
C GLU A 111 12.59 6.66 -10.15
N MET A 112 12.60 5.48 -9.52
CA MET A 112 13.03 5.30 -8.14
C MET A 112 14.52 5.60 -7.98
N TYR A 113 15.34 5.17 -8.95
CA TYR A 113 16.76 5.54 -8.97
C TYR A 113 16.96 7.03 -9.19
N GLY A 114 16.14 7.65 -10.05
CA GLY A 114 16.17 9.09 -10.23
C GLY A 114 15.95 9.84 -8.93
N TYR A 115 14.92 9.44 -8.17
CA TYR A 115 14.66 9.98 -6.83
C TYR A 115 15.88 9.80 -5.91
N ALA A 116 16.35 8.57 -5.76
CA ALA A 116 17.41 8.24 -4.80
C ALA A 116 18.73 8.96 -5.14
N PHE A 117 19.10 9.02 -6.42
CA PHE A 117 20.31 9.71 -6.88
C PHE A 117 20.15 11.23 -6.79
N GLY A 118 18.97 11.76 -7.12
CA GLY A 118 18.66 13.18 -6.95
C GLY A 118 18.74 13.63 -5.48
N ALA A 119 18.21 12.82 -4.57
CA ALA A 119 18.30 13.06 -3.12
C ALA A 119 19.75 13.02 -2.65
N ALA A 120 20.50 11.98 -3.02
CA ALA A 120 21.89 11.82 -2.62
C ALA A 120 22.77 12.98 -3.13
N LYS A 121 22.55 13.43 -4.37
CA LYS A 121 23.23 14.59 -4.95
C LYS A 121 22.89 15.90 -4.25
N ALA A 122 21.67 16.02 -3.71
CA ALA A 122 21.18 17.19 -2.97
C ALA A 122 21.45 17.12 -1.45
N ASP A 123 22.24 16.12 -1.00
CA ASP A 123 22.53 15.80 0.39
C ASP A 123 21.25 15.63 1.24
N VAL A 124 20.30 14.87 0.71
CA VAL A 124 19.06 14.49 1.39
C VAL A 124 19.14 13.02 1.77
N TRP A 125 19.10 12.76 3.06
CA TRP A 125 19.17 11.43 3.68
C TRP A 125 17.78 10.87 3.94
N HIS A 126 17.70 9.57 4.21
CA HIS A 126 16.44 8.92 4.54
C HIS A 126 16.50 8.10 5.82
N ASP A 127 15.41 8.17 6.58
CA ASP A 127 14.97 7.06 7.42
C ASP A 127 14.00 6.20 6.62
N TRP A 128 14.27 4.90 6.55
CA TRP A 128 13.37 3.97 5.86
C TRP A 128 12.26 3.47 6.78
N ASP A 129 11.05 3.42 6.25
CA ASP A 129 9.89 2.82 6.91
C ASP A 129 9.63 1.44 6.32
N GLY A 130 9.56 0.41 7.18
CA GLY A 130 9.35 -0.97 6.77
C GLY A 130 7.92 -1.48 6.97
N ASP A 131 7.03 -0.64 7.47
CA ASP A 131 5.86 -1.05 8.25
C ASP A 131 4.57 -0.37 7.76
N SER A 132 4.67 0.85 7.26
CA SER A 132 3.54 1.65 6.78
C SER A 132 3.05 1.23 5.40
N MET A 133 3.87 0.60 4.58
CA MET A 133 3.49 0.12 3.24
C MET A 133 3.75 -1.36 3.07
N ILE A 134 2.79 -2.06 2.47
CA ILE A 134 2.92 -3.47 2.15
C ILE A 134 2.28 -3.82 0.80
N TYR A 135 2.77 -4.87 0.16
CA TYR A 135 2.13 -5.47 -1.01
C TYR A 135 1.14 -6.56 -0.56
N PRO A 136 0.04 -6.81 -1.29
CA PRO A 136 -0.74 -8.03 -1.11
C PRO A 136 0.17 -9.28 -1.11
N GLN A 137 -0.21 -10.32 -0.36
CA GLN A 137 0.59 -11.53 -0.12
C GLN A 137 1.92 -11.35 0.65
N TYR A 138 2.29 -10.16 1.10
CA TYR A 138 3.47 -9.99 1.96
C TYR A 138 3.05 -10.08 3.44
N GLU A 139 3.87 -10.74 4.26
CA GLU A 139 3.55 -10.90 5.68
C GLU A 139 3.67 -9.55 6.43
N PRO A 140 2.60 -9.10 7.10
CA PRO A 140 2.61 -7.83 7.83
C PRO A 140 3.42 -7.95 9.11
N ARG A 141 4.31 -6.97 9.33
CA ARG A 141 5.11 -6.81 10.56
C ARG A 141 4.56 -5.72 11.49
N ALA A 142 3.61 -4.95 10.98
CA ALA A 142 2.87 -3.92 11.69
C ALA A 142 1.49 -3.76 11.01
N ILE A 143 0.71 -2.80 11.47
CA ILE A 143 -0.55 -2.43 10.80
C ILE A 143 -0.22 -1.49 9.64
N PRO A 144 -0.37 -1.93 8.37
CA PRO A 144 0.02 -1.12 7.22
C PRO A 144 -0.97 0.02 6.99
N LYS A 145 -0.43 1.20 6.70
CA LYS A 145 -1.18 2.39 6.32
C LYS A 145 -1.49 2.40 4.81
N LEU A 146 -0.70 1.71 3.99
CA LEU A 146 -0.75 1.72 2.52
C LEU A 146 -0.66 0.32 1.92
N MET A 147 -1.60 -0.02 1.02
CA MET A 147 -1.50 -1.21 0.17
C MET A 147 -0.95 -0.85 -1.21
N HIS A 148 0.20 -1.43 -1.54
CA HIS A 148 0.83 -1.35 -2.85
C HIS A 148 0.45 -2.55 -3.73
N TYR A 149 -0.66 -2.46 -4.47
CA TYR A 149 -1.17 -3.58 -5.29
C TYR A 149 -0.63 -3.63 -6.73
N GLY A 150 0.67 -3.44 -6.90
CA GLY A 150 1.31 -3.36 -8.22
C GLY A 150 1.69 -4.71 -8.84
N LEU A 151 1.65 -5.79 -8.07
CA LEU A 151 2.13 -7.11 -8.45
C LEU A 151 0.97 -8.11 -8.48
N LEU A 152 1.17 -9.20 -9.22
CA LEU A 152 0.31 -10.38 -9.13
C LEU A 152 0.21 -10.85 -7.68
N PHE A 153 -1.01 -11.07 -7.21
CA PHE A 153 -1.26 -11.78 -5.97
C PHE A 153 -2.39 -12.79 -6.13
N GLU A 154 -2.32 -13.86 -5.35
CA GLU A 154 -3.28 -14.97 -5.36
C GLU A 154 -3.77 -15.18 -3.93
N ILE A 155 -5.01 -15.63 -3.74
CA ILE A 155 -5.53 -15.97 -2.41
C ILE A 155 -5.45 -17.48 -2.20
N PRO A 156 -4.59 -17.97 -1.29
CA PRO A 156 -4.40 -19.40 -1.05
C PRO A 156 -5.72 -20.13 -0.78
N GLY A 157 -5.85 -21.33 -1.34
CA GLY A 157 -7.07 -22.14 -1.19
C GLY A 157 -8.25 -21.68 -2.04
N THR A 158 -8.07 -20.67 -2.91
CA THR A 158 -9.11 -20.19 -3.83
C THR A 158 -8.58 -20.10 -5.26
N SER A 159 -9.46 -19.90 -6.23
CA SER A 159 -9.08 -19.59 -7.62
C SER A 159 -8.89 -18.09 -7.87
N TYR A 160 -8.94 -17.26 -6.82
CA TYR A 160 -8.84 -15.82 -6.96
C TYR A 160 -7.39 -15.39 -7.17
N LYS A 161 -7.19 -14.60 -8.23
CA LYS A 161 -5.92 -13.96 -8.58
C LYS A 161 -6.22 -12.55 -9.03
N PHE A 162 -5.28 -11.64 -8.80
CA PHE A 162 -5.37 -10.26 -9.26
C PHE A 162 -4.00 -9.79 -9.73
N ASP A 163 -3.97 -9.17 -10.90
CA ASP A 163 -2.84 -8.40 -11.38
C ASP A 163 -3.36 -7.10 -12.01
N LYS A 164 -2.81 -5.98 -11.58
CA LYS A 164 -3.19 -4.65 -12.07
C LYS A 164 -3.03 -4.55 -13.60
N HIS A 165 -2.05 -5.23 -14.18
CA HIS A 165 -1.75 -5.19 -15.60
C HIS A 165 -2.81 -5.88 -16.46
N TRP A 166 -3.70 -6.69 -15.89
CA TRP A 166 -4.83 -7.28 -16.64
C TRP A 166 -5.92 -6.25 -16.96
N HIS A 167 -5.86 -5.06 -16.35
CA HIS A 167 -6.92 -4.05 -16.38
C HIS A 167 -6.51 -2.75 -17.06
N TYR A 168 -5.53 -2.77 -18.00
CA TYR A 168 -5.09 -1.56 -18.72
C TYR A 168 -6.21 -0.82 -19.44
N GLY A 169 -7.19 -1.54 -19.98
CA GLY A 169 -8.35 -0.99 -20.69
C GLY A 169 -9.60 -0.81 -19.83
N PHE A 170 -9.47 -0.88 -18.49
CA PHE A 170 -10.63 -0.78 -17.59
C PHE A 170 -11.19 0.64 -17.57
N ASP A 171 -12.44 0.80 -18.01
CA ASP A 171 -13.18 2.06 -17.97
C ASP A 171 -14.01 2.14 -16.68
N VAL A 172 -13.44 2.85 -15.70
CA VAL A 172 -14.09 3.11 -14.40
C VAL A 172 -15.32 4.00 -14.50
N LYS A 173 -15.53 4.71 -15.61
CA LYS A 173 -16.63 5.66 -15.76
C LYS A 173 -17.84 5.09 -16.50
N ARG A 174 -17.67 3.94 -17.16
CA ARG A 174 -18.73 3.34 -17.95
C ARG A 174 -19.83 2.81 -17.03
N CYS A 175 -21.01 3.40 -17.13
CA CYS A 175 -22.23 2.94 -16.47
C CYS A 175 -22.72 1.58 -17.01
N PRO A 176 -23.56 0.85 -16.25
CA PRO A 176 -24.11 -0.44 -16.69
C PRO A 176 -25.02 -0.26 -17.93
N PRO A 177 -25.23 -1.32 -18.75
CA PRO A 177 -24.92 -2.72 -18.44
C PRO A 177 -23.44 -3.09 -18.60
N TRP A 178 -22.94 -3.86 -17.63
CA TRP A 178 -21.60 -4.43 -17.62
C TRP A 178 -21.62 -5.91 -17.97
N ASP A 179 -20.64 -6.34 -18.75
CA ASP A 179 -20.27 -7.75 -18.86
C ASP A 179 -19.25 -8.06 -17.76
N LEU A 180 -19.70 -8.78 -16.74
CA LEU A 180 -18.90 -9.18 -15.58
C LEU A 180 -18.46 -10.65 -15.67
N ALA A 181 -18.62 -11.29 -16.83
CA ALA A 181 -18.14 -12.65 -17.05
C ALA A 181 -16.61 -12.69 -17.20
N GLY A 182 -15.97 -13.72 -16.64
CA GLY A 182 -14.54 -13.99 -16.82
C GLY A 182 -13.63 -13.52 -15.70
N HIS A 183 -12.32 -13.51 -15.97
CA HIS A 183 -11.28 -13.21 -14.99
C HIS A 183 -10.93 -11.72 -14.89
N SER A 184 -11.12 -10.96 -15.97
CA SER A 184 -10.94 -9.51 -16.02
C SER A 184 -12.17 -8.87 -16.65
N THR A 185 -12.57 -7.73 -16.11
CA THR A 185 -13.68 -6.91 -16.61
C THR A 185 -13.12 -5.71 -17.34
N SER A 186 -13.88 -5.19 -18.32
CA SER A 186 -13.53 -3.97 -19.05
C SER A 186 -14.15 -2.70 -18.44
N ALA A 187 -15.12 -2.84 -17.53
CA ALA A 187 -15.82 -1.74 -16.88
C ALA A 187 -16.54 -2.21 -15.59
N GLY A 188 -17.10 -1.27 -14.84
CA GLY A 188 -17.92 -1.54 -13.65
C GLY A 188 -17.07 -1.79 -12.42
N ILE A 189 -16.92 -3.05 -12.02
CA ILE A 189 -16.09 -3.45 -10.89
C ILE A 189 -15.10 -4.54 -11.30
N PHE A 190 -14.03 -4.74 -10.52
CA PHE A 190 -13.19 -5.91 -10.67
C PHE A 190 -13.90 -7.17 -10.17
N LYS A 191 -13.37 -8.34 -10.56
CA LYS A 191 -13.82 -9.62 -10.02
C LYS A 191 -13.80 -9.57 -8.47
N PRO A 192 -14.93 -9.85 -7.80
CA PRO A 192 -15.00 -9.81 -6.35
C PRO A 192 -14.02 -10.81 -5.71
N PRO A 193 -13.28 -10.41 -4.66
CA PRO A 193 -12.44 -11.33 -3.90
C PRO A 193 -13.30 -12.32 -3.09
N PRO A 194 -12.71 -13.43 -2.60
CA PRO A 194 -13.38 -14.33 -1.67
C PRO A 194 -13.76 -13.63 -0.36
N ARG A 195 -14.81 -14.13 0.30
CA ARG A 195 -15.27 -13.61 1.60
C ARG A 195 -14.29 -14.00 2.72
N PRO A 196 -14.16 -13.20 3.80
CA PRO A 196 -13.33 -13.57 4.95
C PRO A 196 -13.64 -14.96 5.53
N SER A 197 -14.91 -15.40 5.46
CA SER A 197 -15.38 -16.71 5.92
C SER A 197 -14.78 -17.89 5.15
N THR A 198 -14.32 -17.70 3.92
CA THR A 198 -13.78 -18.78 3.09
C THR A 198 -12.26 -18.97 3.23
N LEU A 199 -11.57 -18.08 3.97
CA LEU A 199 -10.14 -18.21 4.22
C LEU A 199 -9.87 -19.33 5.24
N THR A 200 -8.94 -20.23 4.90
CA THR A 200 -8.69 -21.48 5.65
C THR A 200 -7.62 -21.36 6.72
N ASN A 201 -6.83 -20.28 6.71
CA ASN A 201 -5.66 -20.09 7.55
C ASN A 201 -5.93 -19.29 8.85
N ARG A 202 -7.19 -19.27 9.32
CA ARG A 202 -7.61 -18.57 10.56
C ARG A 202 -6.78 -18.94 11.80
N ALA A 203 -6.21 -20.13 11.85
CA ALA A 203 -5.36 -20.59 12.95
C ALA A 203 -3.97 -19.91 13.00
N ASN A 204 -3.54 -19.24 11.92
CA ASN A 204 -2.29 -18.48 11.87
C ASN A 204 -2.62 -16.99 11.68
N PRO A 205 -2.66 -16.18 12.75
CA PRO A 205 -3.07 -14.77 12.68
C PRO A 205 -2.27 -13.93 11.67
N THR A 206 -0.96 -14.18 11.52
CA THR A 206 -0.13 -13.44 10.56
C THR A 206 -0.50 -13.76 9.12
N GLN A 207 -0.64 -15.04 8.78
CA GLN A 207 -1.03 -15.45 7.41
C GLN A 207 -2.48 -15.08 7.12
N TYR A 208 -3.36 -15.22 8.11
CA TYR A 208 -4.75 -14.78 8.01
C TYR A 208 -4.83 -13.28 7.75
N TYR A 209 -4.05 -12.47 8.47
CA TYR A 209 -4.01 -11.02 8.24
C TYR A 209 -3.47 -10.66 6.86
N ARG A 210 -2.40 -11.30 6.40
CA ARG A 210 -1.87 -11.14 5.03
C ARG A 210 -2.95 -11.38 3.97
N ASP A 211 -3.69 -12.48 4.10
CA ASP A 211 -4.71 -12.85 3.11
C ASP A 211 -5.94 -11.93 3.23
N LEU A 212 -6.32 -11.52 4.45
CA LEU A 212 -7.33 -10.49 4.70
C LEU A 212 -6.97 -9.14 4.05
N LEU A 213 -5.74 -8.65 4.23
CA LEU A 213 -5.26 -7.42 3.60
C LEU A 213 -5.26 -7.50 2.05
N SER A 214 -5.03 -8.71 1.52
CA SER A 214 -5.05 -8.96 0.08
C SER A 214 -6.48 -8.88 -0.48
N ILE A 215 -7.48 -9.47 0.21
CA ILE A 215 -8.89 -9.32 -0.19
C ILE A 215 -9.42 -7.91 0.09
N ASP A 216 -8.98 -7.25 1.16
CA ASP A 216 -9.32 -5.86 1.51
C ASP A 216 -8.96 -4.88 0.38
N THR A 217 -7.81 -5.10 -0.26
CA THR A 217 -7.37 -4.32 -1.41
C THR A 217 -8.41 -4.33 -2.53
N ALA A 218 -8.86 -5.51 -2.96
CA ALA A 218 -9.83 -5.63 -4.05
C ALA A 218 -11.24 -5.21 -3.64
N ALA A 219 -11.66 -5.55 -2.41
CA ALA A 219 -12.96 -5.16 -1.87
C ALA A 219 -13.09 -3.64 -1.75
N THR A 220 -12.04 -2.95 -1.29
CA THR A 220 -12.00 -1.48 -1.21
C THR A 220 -12.08 -0.82 -2.58
N LEU A 221 -11.36 -1.35 -3.59
CA LEU A 221 -11.44 -0.83 -4.96
C LEU A 221 -12.85 -0.96 -5.53
N ASN A 222 -13.47 -2.14 -5.38
CA ASN A 222 -14.84 -2.37 -5.83
C ASN A 222 -15.88 -1.49 -5.11
N ALA A 223 -15.72 -1.29 -3.79
CA ALA A 223 -16.56 -0.37 -3.03
C ALA A 223 -16.43 1.07 -3.55
N ALA A 224 -15.21 1.54 -3.82
CA ALA A 224 -14.96 2.88 -4.37
C ALA A 224 -15.53 3.05 -5.78
N PHE A 225 -15.42 2.03 -6.65
CA PHE A 225 -16.08 2.07 -7.95
C PHE A 225 -17.60 2.14 -7.81
N CYS A 226 -18.17 1.39 -6.87
CA CYS A 226 -19.60 1.45 -6.61
C CYS A 226 -20.06 2.80 -6.06
N ASP A 227 -19.30 3.43 -5.17
CA ASP A 227 -19.57 4.79 -4.70
C ASP A 227 -19.66 5.77 -5.88
N TYR A 228 -18.67 5.72 -6.79
CA TYR A 228 -18.68 6.53 -8.02
C TYR A 228 -19.92 6.24 -8.90
N HIS A 229 -20.21 4.98 -9.21
CA HIS A 229 -21.33 4.64 -10.10
C HIS A 229 -22.69 4.96 -9.50
N LEU A 230 -22.86 4.82 -8.18
CA LEU A 230 -24.10 5.18 -7.49
C LEU A 230 -24.37 6.70 -7.55
N GLU A 231 -23.32 7.52 -7.60
CA GLU A 231 -23.44 8.97 -7.75
C GLU A 231 -23.65 9.40 -9.22
N HIS A 232 -23.06 8.69 -10.18
CA HIS A 232 -22.96 9.17 -11.57
C HIS A 232 -23.82 8.42 -12.60
N CYS A 233 -24.36 7.25 -12.26
CA CYS A 233 -25.13 6.43 -13.20
C CYS A 233 -26.62 6.44 -12.89
N SER A 234 -27.42 6.33 -13.95
CA SER A 234 -28.86 6.13 -13.80
C SER A 234 -29.15 4.84 -13.01
N PRO A 235 -30.14 4.84 -12.11
CA PRO A 235 -30.57 3.64 -11.39
C PRO A 235 -30.88 2.47 -12.33
N SER A 236 -30.37 1.29 -12.01
CA SER A 236 -30.69 0.05 -12.72
C SER A 236 -30.58 -1.15 -11.78
N GLN A 237 -31.25 -2.25 -12.14
CA GLN A 237 -31.21 -3.48 -11.34
C GLN A 237 -29.78 -4.03 -11.21
N GLN A 238 -29.01 -4.04 -12.32
CA GLN A 238 -27.62 -4.50 -12.28
C GLN A 238 -26.74 -3.62 -11.39
N LEU A 239 -26.92 -2.28 -11.44
CA LEU A 239 -26.19 -1.36 -10.56
C LEU A 239 -26.47 -1.68 -9.09
N TYR A 240 -27.75 -1.84 -8.74
CA TYR A 240 -28.19 -2.17 -7.38
C TYR A 240 -27.59 -3.51 -6.91
N ASP A 241 -27.75 -4.58 -7.69
CA ASP A 241 -27.33 -5.93 -7.28
C ASP A 241 -25.81 -6.01 -7.10
N VAL A 242 -25.06 -5.51 -8.09
CA VAL A 242 -23.59 -5.53 -8.08
C VAL A 242 -23.04 -4.71 -6.92
N CYS A 243 -23.56 -3.49 -6.72
CA CYS A 243 -23.03 -2.61 -5.68
C CYS A 243 -23.52 -2.95 -4.28
N SER A 244 -24.71 -3.54 -4.14
CA SER A 244 -25.15 -4.08 -2.85
C SER A 244 -24.22 -5.22 -2.39
N GLU A 245 -23.86 -6.14 -3.29
CA GLU A 245 -22.95 -7.24 -2.96
C GLU A 245 -21.52 -6.76 -2.69
N ALA A 246 -20.99 -5.84 -3.52
CA ALA A 246 -19.64 -5.29 -3.35
C ALA A 246 -19.49 -4.54 -2.01
N LEU A 247 -20.48 -3.72 -1.64
CA LEU A 247 -20.46 -2.98 -0.38
C LEU A 247 -20.68 -3.88 0.84
N ASN A 248 -21.49 -4.95 0.72
CA ASN A 248 -21.64 -5.96 1.76
C ASN A 248 -20.31 -6.69 2.01
N LEU A 249 -19.64 -7.16 0.95
CA LEU A 249 -18.33 -7.80 1.03
C LEU A 249 -17.28 -6.85 1.63
N TYR A 250 -17.26 -5.58 1.21
CA TYR A 250 -16.37 -4.58 1.80
C TYR A 250 -16.57 -4.46 3.31
N GLN A 251 -17.82 -4.37 3.78
CA GLN A 251 -18.10 -4.27 5.21
C GLN A 251 -17.64 -5.51 5.99
N GLU A 252 -17.88 -6.72 5.46
CA GLU A 252 -17.40 -7.95 6.10
C GLU A 252 -15.88 -8.00 6.21
N VAL A 253 -15.17 -7.56 5.16
CA VAL A 253 -13.71 -7.51 5.17
C VAL A 253 -13.21 -6.47 6.17
N GLN A 254 -13.81 -5.28 6.20
CA GLN A 254 -13.44 -4.23 7.15
C GLN A 254 -13.65 -4.68 8.61
N ASP A 255 -14.77 -5.35 8.90
CA ASP A 255 -15.06 -5.85 10.24
C ASP A 255 -14.02 -6.92 10.67
N ALA A 256 -13.69 -7.87 9.79
CA ALA A 256 -12.70 -8.91 10.06
C ALA A 256 -11.27 -8.34 10.23
N VAL A 257 -10.92 -7.35 9.42
CA VAL A 257 -9.65 -6.62 9.52
C VAL A 257 -9.57 -5.85 10.83
N GLU A 258 -10.63 -5.15 11.23
CA GLU A 258 -10.66 -4.34 12.45
C GLU A 258 -10.54 -5.23 13.70
N GLU A 259 -11.24 -6.36 13.72
CA GLU A 259 -11.13 -7.37 14.78
C GLU A 259 -9.69 -7.83 14.96
N LEU A 260 -9.03 -8.20 13.86
CA LEU A 260 -7.65 -8.67 13.90
C LEU A 260 -6.67 -7.55 14.25
N GLU A 261 -6.87 -6.33 13.74
CA GLU A 261 -6.03 -5.19 14.08
C GLU A 261 -6.10 -4.80 15.57
N LYS A 262 -7.23 -5.04 16.25
CA LYS A 262 -7.32 -4.89 17.70
C LYS A 262 -6.39 -5.86 18.43
N GLU A 263 -6.29 -7.11 17.96
CA GLU A 263 -5.33 -8.08 18.48
C GLU A 263 -3.88 -7.69 18.17
N PHE A 264 -3.61 -7.22 16.95
CA PHE A 264 -2.27 -6.79 16.52
C PHE A 264 -1.76 -5.55 17.25
N LYS A 265 -2.66 -4.66 17.68
CA LYS A 265 -2.32 -3.54 18.57
C LYS A 265 -1.91 -4.03 19.96
N CYS A 266 -2.55 -5.09 20.45
CA CYS A 266 -2.31 -5.64 21.78
C CYS A 266 -1.50 -6.95 21.72
N ARG A 267 -0.29 -6.90 21.16
CA ARG A 267 0.65 -8.04 21.18
C ARG A 267 2.09 -7.61 21.42
N ASP A 268 2.90 -8.59 21.75
CA ASP A 268 4.36 -8.48 21.72
C ASP A 268 4.85 -8.97 20.36
N TRP A 269 5.59 -8.10 19.67
CA TRP A 269 6.20 -8.35 18.37
C TRP A 269 7.62 -8.90 18.50
N GLU A 270 8.27 -8.61 19.62
CA GLU A 270 9.64 -8.99 19.88
C GLU A 270 9.71 -10.13 20.91
N ALA A 271 10.52 -11.15 20.61
CA ALA A 271 10.70 -12.30 21.49
C ALA A 271 11.25 -11.89 22.88
N ARG A 272 11.93 -10.74 22.96
CA ARG A 272 12.60 -10.22 24.15
C ARG A 272 11.76 -9.25 24.96
N CYS A 273 10.49 -9.00 24.60
CA CYS A 273 9.63 -8.08 25.35
C CYS A 273 9.60 -8.39 26.86
N ALA A 274 9.52 -9.68 27.23
CA ALA A 274 9.51 -10.09 28.64
C ALA A 274 10.80 -9.70 29.40
N ASP A 275 11.96 -9.71 28.74
CA ASP A 275 13.23 -9.32 29.34
C ASP A 275 13.35 -7.81 29.46
N TRP A 276 12.92 -7.08 28.43
CA TRP A 276 12.94 -5.62 28.41
C TRP A 276 12.00 -5.00 29.43
N VAL A 277 10.82 -5.61 29.66
CA VAL A 277 9.93 -5.17 30.75
C VAL A 277 10.60 -5.33 32.11
N LYS A 278 11.30 -6.44 32.37
CA LYS A 278 12.07 -6.63 33.63
C LYS A 278 13.20 -5.62 33.78
N ALA A 279 13.79 -5.18 32.66
CA ALA A 279 14.81 -4.13 32.64
C ALA A 279 14.24 -2.71 32.80
N GLY A 280 12.91 -2.55 32.87
CA GLY A 280 12.25 -1.24 33.04
C GLY A 280 12.05 -0.45 31.75
N GLU A 281 12.20 -1.09 30.58
CA GLU A 281 12.15 -0.41 29.28
C GLU A 281 10.77 0.21 28.98
N CYS A 282 9.68 -0.28 29.59
CA CYS A 282 8.36 0.35 29.43
C CYS A 282 8.36 1.84 29.82
N ASN A 283 9.28 2.26 30.70
CA ASN A 283 9.45 3.65 31.10
C ASN A 283 10.65 4.30 30.41
N ASN A 284 11.77 3.58 30.31
CA ASN A 284 13.03 4.13 29.77
C ASN A 284 13.02 4.27 28.24
N ASN A 285 12.28 3.40 27.55
CA ASN A 285 12.16 3.36 26.10
C ASN A 285 10.69 3.19 25.70
N ARG A 286 9.86 4.09 26.23
CA ARG A 286 8.40 4.00 26.18
C ARG A 286 7.88 3.84 24.76
N ASP A 287 8.33 4.65 23.81
CA ASP A 287 7.77 4.67 22.46
C ASP A 287 8.04 3.35 21.72
N PHE A 288 9.26 2.80 21.84
CA PHE A 288 9.58 1.49 21.29
C PHE A 288 8.78 0.37 21.96
N MET A 289 8.67 0.40 23.29
CA MET A 289 7.98 -0.65 24.06
C MET A 289 6.46 -0.59 23.87
N GLU A 290 5.87 0.58 23.71
CA GLU A 290 4.45 0.74 23.39
C GLU A 290 4.14 0.24 21.97
N ALA A 291 5.04 0.43 21.01
CA ALA A 291 4.87 -0.08 19.64
C ALA A 291 5.11 -1.60 19.51
N ASN A 292 6.11 -2.15 20.21
CA ASN A 292 6.58 -3.53 19.99
C ASN A 292 6.21 -4.50 21.12
N CYS A 293 5.91 -3.98 22.32
CA CYS A 293 5.72 -4.77 23.54
C CYS A 293 4.49 -4.31 24.34
N ALA A 294 3.44 -3.87 23.63
CA ALA A 294 2.25 -3.28 24.21
C ALA A 294 1.59 -4.19 25.26
N LYS A 295 1.58 -5.50 25.00
CA LYS A 295 1.00 -6.50 25.90
C LYS A 295 1.86 -6.64 27.16
N SER A 296 3.17 -6.85 27.02
CA SER A 296 4.07 -6.96 28.16
C SER A 296 4.12 -5.70 29.03
N CYS A 297 3.95 -4.50 28.45
CA CYS A 297 3.90 -3.24 29.19
C CYS A 297 2.51 -2.88 29.75
N ASN A 298 1.49 -3.73 29.61
CA ASN A 298 0.10 -3.49 30.02
C ASN A 298 -0.51 -2.23 29.40
N LYS A 299 -0.21 -1.96 28.13
CA LYS A 299 -0.63 -0.75 27.40
C LYS A 299 -1.82 -0.94 26.47
N CYS A 300 -2.35 -2.16 26.39
CA CYS A 300 -3.48 -2.49 25.51
C CYS A 300 -4.74 -1.63 25.71
N SER A 301 -5.00 -1.16 26.93
CA SER A 301 -6.17 -0.33 27.28
C SER A 301 -6.11 1.08 26.69
N ASN A 302 -4.91 1.59 26.37
CA ASN A 302 -4.68 2.94 25.88
C ASN A 302 -4.63 3.04 24.34
N LEU A 303 -4.87 1.94 23.62
CA LEU A 303 -4.77 1.88 22.15
C LEU A 303 -6.06 2.34 21.45
N THR A 304 -6.91 3.07 22.17
CA THR A 304 -8.10 3.72 21.63
C THR A 304 -7.74 5.06 21.02
N THR A 305 -7.69 5.11 19.69
CA THR A 305 -8.22 6.25 18.95
C THR A 305 -8.77 5.80 17.62
N GLU A 306 -10.03 6.18 17.45
CA GLU A 306 -10.84 6.25 16.24
C GLU A 306 -10.01 6.47 14.98
N VAL A 307 -9.80 5.41 14.19
CA VAL A 307 -9.70 5.63 12.74
C VAL A 307 -11.14 5.90 12.31
N PRO A 308 -11.46 7.05 11.71
CA PRO A 308 -12.79 7.30 11.20
C PRO A 308 -13.23 6.11 10.35
N ARG A 309 -14.40 5.57 10.67
CA ARG A 309 -15.02 4.53 9.85
C ARG A 309 -15.19 5.10 8.46
N ASN A 310 -14.42 4.63 7.48
CA ASN A 310 -14.71 4.84 6.06
C ASN A 310 -15.90 3.95 5.68
N ARG A 311 -17.04 4.13 6.37
CA ARG A 311 -18.30 3.56 5.91
C ARG A 311 -18.72 4.39 4.71
N PRO A 312 -19.05 3.76 3.58
CA PRO A 312 -19.59 4.45 2.42
C PRO A 312 -21.05 4.79 2.70
N LEU A 313 -21.30 5.62 3.71
CA LEU A 313 -22.64 5.96 4.23
C LEU A 313 -23.51 6.54 3.13
N GLN A 314 -22.92 7.35 2.24
CA GLN A 314 -23.60 7.92 1.08
C GLN A 314 -23.99 6.83 0.09
N ALA A 315 -23.08 5.94 -0.32
CA ALA A 315 -23.39 4.80 -1.18
C ALA A 315 -24.49 3.90 -0.60
N LEU A 316 -24.44 3.60 0.70
CA LEU A 316 -25.45 2.78 1.39
C LEU A 316 -26.83 3.47 1.39
N ALA A 317 -26.86 4.78 1.61
CA ALA A 317 -28.10 5.57 1.53
C ALA A 317 -28.66 5.58 0.10
N THR A 318 -27.81 5.76 -0.91
CA THR A 318 -28.20 5.71 -2.33
C THR A 318 -28.76 4.35 -2.72
N LEU A 319 -28.14 3.25 -2.26
CA LEU A 319 -28.68 1.90 -2.47
C LEU A 319 -30.05 1.71 -1.84
N ALA A 320 -30.25 2.20 -0.61
CA ALA A 320 -31.54 2.12 0.06
C ALA A 320 -32.63 2.86 -0.74
N ALA A 321 -32.34 4.06 -1.23
CA ALA A 321 -33.25 4.82 -2.10
C ALA A 321 -33.52 4.11 -3.43
N MET A 322 -32.48 3.57 -4.06
CA MET A 322 -32.57 2.82 -5.33
C MET A 322 -33.43 1.57 -5.18
N LYS A 323 -33.30 0.83 -4.07
CA LYS A 323 -34.15 -0.34 -3.76
C LYS A 323 -35.63 0.00 -3.77
N VAL A 324 -36.00 1.15 -3.18
CA VAL A 324 -37.39 1.63 -3.14
C VAL A 324 -37.86 2.00 -4.54
N ALA A 325 -37.05 2.73 -5.32
CA ALA A 325 -37.40 3.13 -6.68
C ALA A 325 -37.62 1.93 -7.62
N LEU A 326 -36.75 0.91 -7.54
CA LEU A 326 -36.85 -0.31 -8.33
C LEU A 326 -38.06 -1.18 -7.93
N ALA A 327 -38.39 -1.24 -6.63
CA ALA A 327 -39.56 -1.97 -6.14
C ALA A 327 -40.90 -1.29 -6.47
N GLY A 328 -40.90 0.04 -6.64
CA GLY A 328 -42.10 0.86 -6.87
C GLY A 328 -42.52 1.05 -8.33
N GLY A 329 -41.74 0.56 -9.32
CA GLY A 329 -42.05 0.74 -10.74
C GLY A 329 -42.13 2.21 -11.21
N ALA A 330 -41.51 3.14 -10.48
CA ALA A 330 -41.58 4.56 -10.79
C ALA A 330 -40.54 4.94 -11.85
N THR A 331 -41.02 5.30 -13.04
CA THR A 331 -40.25 6.03 -14.06
C THR A 331 -39.79 7.37 -13.47
N VAL A 332 -38.51 7.46 -13.08
CA VAL A 332 -37.89 8.74 -12.73
C VAL A 332 -37.63 9.48 -14.04
N VAL A 333 -38.47 10.48 -14.34
CA VAL A 333 -38.21 11.45 -15.40
C VAL A 333 -37.06 12.34 -14.93
N ALA A 334 -35.95 12.29 -15.65
CA ALA A 334 -34.83 13.20 -15.45
C ALA A 334 -35.25 14.63 -15.81
N GLN A 335 -35.00 15.59 -14.92
CA GLN A 335 -34.97 17.01 -15.23
C GLN A 335 -33.52 17.48 -15.33
#